data_AF-A0AAW5PIG8-F1
#
_entry.id   AF-A0AAW5PIG8-F1
#
_cell.length_a   1.000
_cell.length_b   1.000
_cell.length_c   1.000
_cell.angle_alpha   90.00
_cell.angle_beta   90.00
_cell.angle_gamma   90.00
#
_symmetry.space_group_name_H-M   'P 1'
#
loop_
_entity.id
_entity.type
_entity.pdbx_description
1 polymer ?
#
loop_
_entity_poly.entity_id
_entity_poly.type
_entity_poly.pdbx_seq_one_letter_code
_entity_poly.pdbx_strand_id
1 'polypeptide(L)'
;MTSLGSLNARLDALETALQEENFDEAGLQLDALDAAQTTYLAGPSALFDVPGLSSLQARQQRIMLFMMRQREEASRHLHNGRQSLRAAHAYLTAESLS
;
A
#
# COMPACT_ATOMS: atom_id res chain seq x y z
N MET A 1 -19.55 13.81 9.70
CA MET A 1 -19.73 14.22 8.30
C MET A 1 -18.42 13.98 7.57
N THR A 2 -18.42 13.23 6.47
CA THR A 2 -17.24 13.04 5.63
C THR A 2 -16.96 14.32 4.84
N SER A 3 -15.72 14.78 4.88
CA SER A 3 -15.26 15.98 4.18
C SER A 3 -13.98 15.69 3.41
N LEU A 4 -13.64 16.53 2.43
CA LEU A 4 -12.38 16.41 1.71
C LEU A 4 -11.16 16.48 2.65
N GLY A 5 -11.23 17.30 3.70
CA GLY A 5 -10.20 17.34 4.74
C GLY A 5 -10.05 15.99 5.48
N SER A 6 -11.16 15.32 5.78
CA SER A 6 -11.11 13.99 6.41
C SER A 6 -10.52 12.90 5.50
N LEU A 7 -10.73 13.00 4.18
CA LEU A 7 -10.10 12.09 3.21
C LEU A 7 -8.58 12.33 3.12
N ASN A 8 -8.15 13.59 3.12
CA ASN A 8 -6.74 13.92 3.13
C ASN A 8 -6.04 13.46 4.41
N ALA A 9 -6.65 13.64 5.58
CA ALA A 9 -6.10 13.16 6.85
C ALA A 9 -5.93 11.63 6.88
N ARG A 10 -6.83 10.88 6.23
CA ARG A 10 -6.68 9.42 6.07
C ARG A 10 -5.54 9.05 5.13
N LEU A 11 -5.32 9.81 4.06
CA LEU A 11 -4.15 9.63 3.20
C LEU A 11 -2.84 9.95 3.93
N ASP A 12 -2.83 10.96 4.81
CA ASP A 12 -1.69 11.24 5.68
C ASP A 12 -1.39 10.04 6.58
N ALA A 13 -2.41 9.50 7.26
CA ALA A 13 -2.26 8.33 8.13
C ALA A 13 -1.80 7.08 7.37
N LEU A 14 -2.32 6.86 6.16
CA LEU A 14 -1.88 5.77 5.28
C LEU A 14 -0.40 5.94 4.89
N GLU A 15 0.02 7.13 4.49
CA GLU A 15 1.42 7.38 4.13
C GLU A 15 2.36 7.18 5.33
N THR A 16 1.95 7.61 6.53
CA THR A 16 2.71 7.34 7.76
C THR A 16 2.81 5.84 8.04
N ALA A 17 1.70 5.10 8.01
CA ALA A 17 1.70 3.66 8.24
C ALA A 17 2.59 2.92 7.22
N LEU A 18 2.59 3.36 5.96
CA LEU A 18 3.45 2.82 4.90
C LEU A 18 4.94 3.13 5.13
N GLN A 19 5.27 4.31 5.65
CA GLN A 19 6.65 4.68 5.99
C GLN A 19 7.18 3.92 7.22
N GLU A 20 6.30 3.60 8.16
CA GLU A 20 6.60 2.81 9.35
C GLU A 20 6.58 1.29 9.09
N GLU A 21 6.35 0.87 7.83
CA GLU A 21 6.19 -0.53 7.43
C GLU A 21 5.08 -1.27 8.21
N ASN A 22 4.12 -0.53 8.77
CA ASN A 22 2.98 -1.06 9.48
C ASN A 22 1.85 -1.39 8.50
N PHE A 23 1.98 -2.53 7.81
CA PHE A 23 1.07 -2.93 6.74
C PHE A 23 -0.35 -3.28 7.23
N ASP A 24 -0.49 -3.71 8.47
CA ASP A 24 -1.80 -3.97 9.08
C ASP A 24 -2.58 -2.67 9.24
N GLU A 25 -1.94 -1.63 9.80
CA GLU A 25 -2.55 -0.30 9.94
C GLU A 25 -2.79 0.34 8.56
N ALA A 26 -1.87 0.19 7.61
CA ALA A 26 -2.05 0.67 6.25
C ALA A 26 -3.29 0.04 5.58
N GLY A 27 -3.54 -1.26 5.82
CA GLY A 27 -4.76 -1.94 5.36
C GLY A 27 -6.03 -1.34 5.97
N LEU A 28 -6.05 -1.12 7.28
CA LEU A 28 -7.18 -0.48 7.96
C LEU A 28 -7.46 0.93 7.44
N GLN A 29 -6.42 1.72 7.18
CA GLN A 29 -6.57 3.06 6.62
C GLN A 29 -7.08 3.04 5.18
N LEU A 30 -6.70 2.05 4.36
CA LEU A 30 -7.22 1.87 3.01
C LEU A 30 -8.72 1.54 3.01
N ASP A 31 -9.15 0.58 3.83
CA ASP A 31 -10.56 0.20 3.92
C ASP A 31 -11.42 1.38 4.42
N ALA A 32 -10.91 2.10 5.41
CA ALA A 32 -11.61 3.25 5.96
C ALA A 32 -11.61 4.46 5.01
N LEU A 33 -10.58 4.60 4.17
CA LEU A 33 -10.54 5.58 3.09
C LEU A 33 -11.60 5.26 2.03
N ASP A 34 -11.71 4.01 1.59
CA ASP A 34 -12.70 3.58 0.59
C ASP A 34 -14.15 3.83 1.07
N ALA A 35 -14.46 3.44 2.30
CA ALA A 35 -15.75 3.72 2.92
C ALA A 35 -16.04 5.23 3.03
N ALA A 36 -15.02 6.03 3.41
CA ALA A 36 -15.17 7.47 3.52
C ALA A 36 -15.33 8.15 2.15
N GLN A 37 -14.63 7.67 1.11
CA GLN A 37 -14.76 8.17 -0.27
C GLN A 37 -16.15 7.87 -0.82
N THR A 38 -16.64 6.64 -0.66
CA THR A 38 -18.00 6.26 -1.05
C THR A 38 -19.05 7.16 -0.40
N THR A 39 -18.90 7.41 0.89
CA THR A 39 -19.81 8.28 1.64
C THR A 39 -19.70 9.75 1.19
N TYR A 40 -18.49 10.24 0.94
CA TYR A 40 -18.27 11.62 0.47
C TYR A 40 -18.87 11.85 -0.92
N LEU A 41 -18.66 10.92 -1.85
CA LEU A 41 -19.15 11.01 -3.23
C LEU A 41 -20.68 10.90 -3.34
N ALA A 42 -21.33 10.21 -2.40
CA ALA A 42 -22.78 10.17 -2.29
C ALA A 42 -23.40 11.49 -1.78
N GLY A 43 -22.59 12.41 -1.27
CA GLY A 43 -23.04 13.69 -0.73
C GLY A 43 -23.40 14.71 -1.82
N PRO A 44 -24.38 15.60 -1.58
CA PRO A 44 -24.85 16.59 -2.57
C PRO A 44 -23.78 17.62 -2.97
N SER A 45 -22.71 17.74 -2.18
CA SER A 45 -21.62 18.70 -2.37
C SER A 45 -20.31 18.09 -2.87
N ALA A 46 -20.30 16.80 -3.21
CA ALA A 46 -19.08 16.07 -3.52
C ALA A 46 -18.20 16.74 -4.59
N LEU A 47 -18.84 17.35 -5.60
CA LEU A 47 -18.18 17.90 -6.79
C LEU A 47 -17.97 19.42 -6.75
N PHE A 48 -18.24 20.10 -5.63
CA PHE A 48 -18.04 21.55 -5.56
C PHE A 48 -16.56 21.96 -5.50
N ASP A 49 -15.67 21.07 -5.06
CA ASP A 49 -14.22 21.30 -4.99
C ASP A 49 -13.46 20.37 -5.94
N VAL A 50 -13.58 20.66 -7.24
CA VAL A 50 -12.90 19.91 -8.31
C VAL A 50 -11.36 19.98 -8.18
N PRO A 51 -10.73 21.13 -7.86
CA PRO A 51 -9.28 21.19 -7.63
C PRO A 51 -8.83 20.31 -6.47
N GLY A 52 -9.57 20.33 -5.36
CA GLY A 52 -9.29 19.51 -4.18
C GLY A 52 -9.40 18.01 -4.48
N LEU A 53 -10.42 17.60 -5.23
CA LEU A 53 -10.58 16.21 -5.69
C LEU A 53 -9.45 15.77 -6.64
N SER A 54 -9.03 16.65 -7.54
CA SER A 54 -7.93 16.36 -8.47
C SER A 54 -6.60 16.17 -7.73
N SER A 55 -6.34 16.99 -6.71
CA SER A 55 -5.18 16.84 -5.82
C SER A 55 -5.22 15.52 -5.04
N LEU A 56 -6.40 15.17 -4.49
CA LEU A 56 -6.64 13.91 -3.79
C LEU A 56 -6.33 12.71 -4.69
N GLN A 57 -6.87 12.69 -5.92
CA GLN A 57 -6.63 11.64 -6.90
C GLN A 57 -5.14 11.51 -7.25
N ALA A 58 -4.47 12.63 -7.53
CA ALA A 58 -3.04 12.63 -7.85
C ALA A 58 -2.21 12.04 -6.70
N ARG A 59 -2.60 12.29 -5.45
CA ARG A 59 -1.95 11.70 -4.27
C ARG A 59 -2.19 10.20 -4.18
N GLN A 60 -3.43 9.74 -4.36
CA GLN A 60 -3.76 8.31 -4.38
C GLN A 60 -2.95 7.55 -5.44
N GLN A 61 -2.79 8.12 -6.63
CA GLN A 61 -1.95 7.54 -7.69
C GLN A 61 -0.48 7.41 -7.28
N ARG A 62 0.08 8.40 -6.59
CA ARG A 62 1.47 8.32 -6.09
C ARG A 62 1.64 7.21 -5.06
N ILE A 63 0.71 7.08 -4.12
CA ILE A 63 0.73 6.02 -3.10
C ILE A 63 0.62 4.64 -3.76
N MET A 64 -0.29 4.48 -4.71
CA MET A 64 -0.46 3.24 -5.48
C MET A 64 0.85 2.84 -6.17
N LEU A 65 1.53 3.76 -6.85
CA LEU A 65 2.81 3.50 -7.50
C LEU A 65 3.90 3.13 -6.48
N PHE A 66 3.90 3.75 -5.31
CA PHE A 66 4.82 3.39 -4.23
C PHE A 66 4.58 1.96 -3.74
N MET A 67 3.33 1.60 -3.43
CA MET A 67 2.97 0.24 -2.99
C MET A 67 3.29 -0.82 -4.05
N MET A 68 3.09 -0.51 -5.34
CA MET A 68 3.46 -1.40 -6.44
C MET A 68 4.98 -1.69 -6.45
N ARG A 69 5.81 -0.67 -6.28
CA ARG A 69 7.27 -0.86 -6.18
C ARG A 69 7.65 -1.70 -4.97
N GLN A 70 7.05 -1.45 -3.80
CA GLN A 70 7.29 -2.27 -2.61
C GLN A 70 6.92 -3.74 -2.83
N ARG A 71 5.79 -4.00 -3.50
CA ARG A 71 5.37 -5.37 -3.85
C ARG A 71 6.37 -6.05 -4.80
N GLU A 72 6.88 -5.34 -5.79
CA GLU A 72 7.90 -5.86 -6.71
C GLU A 72 9.20 -6.21 -5.97
N GLU A 73 9.63 -5.33 -5.08
CA GLU A 73 10.81 -5.55 -4.24
C GLU A 73 10.65 -6.77 -3.33
N ALA A 74 9.52 -6.86 -2.61
CA ALA A 74 9.18 -8.03 -1.79
C ALA A 74 9.17 -9.32 -2.62
N SER A 75 8.61 -9.28 -3.84
CA SER A 75 8.60 -10.43 -4.76
C SER A 75 10.02 -10.87 -5.16
N ARG A 76 10.94 -9.93 -5.38
CA ARG A 76 12.35 -10.23 -5.69
C ARG A 76 13.04 -10.88 -4.48
N HIS A 77 12.83 -10.35 -3.27
CA HIS A 77 13.38 -10.94 -2.04
C HIS A 77 12.89 -12.37 -1.81
N LEU A 78 11.59 -12.63 -2.00
CA LEU A 78 11.04 -14.00 -1.89
C LEU A 78 11.64 -14.95 -2.94
N HIS A 79 11.83 -14.48 -4.17
CA HIS A 79 12.45 -15.29 -5.22
C HIS A 79 13.90 -15.66 -4.87
N ASN A 80 14.68 -14.66 -4.45
CA ASN A 80 16.08 -14.85 -4.05
C ASN A 80 16.19 -15.80 -2.85
N GLY A 81 15.35 -15.62 -1.82
CA GLY A 81 15.34 -16.52 -0.66
C GLY A 81 15.04 -17.97 -1.02
N ARG A 82 14.11 -18.22 -1.97
CA ARG A 82 13.83 -19.58 -2.47
C ARG A 82 15.03 -20.17 -3.21
N GLN A 83 15.76 -19.37 -3.99
CA GLN A 83 16.99 -19.82 -4.65
C GLN A 83 18.08 -20.15 -3.63
N SER A 84 18.29 -19.32 -2.61
CA SER A 84 19.24 -19.56 -1.53
C SER A 84 18.95 -20.85 -0.75
N LEU A 85 17.68 -21.10 -0.42
CA LEU A 85 17.26 -22.35 0.23
C LEU A 85 17.53 -23.59 -0.64
N ARG A 86 17.28 -23.50 -1.95
CA ARG A 86 17.59 -24.58 -2.89
C ARG A 86 19.09 -24.85 -2.97
N ALA A 87 19.91 -23.81 -3.01
CA ALA A 87 21.36 -23.94 -3.02
C ALA A 87 21.88 -24.58 -1.72
N ALA A 88 21.40 -24.12 -0.56
CA ALA A 88 21.74 -24.71 0.73
C ALA A 88 21.36 -26.20 0.81
N HIS A 89 20.16 -26.56 0.35
CA HIS A 89 19.75 -27.96 0.28
C HIS A 89 20.61 -28.79 -0.67
N ALA A 90 21.00 -28.23 -1.82
CA ALA A 90 21.89 -28.91 -2.78
C ALA A 90 23.29 -29.14 -2.17
N TYR A 91 23.84 -28.16 -1.45
CA TYR A 91 25.11 -28.32 -0.74
C TYR A 91 25.02 -29.39 0.35
N LEU A 92 23.98 -29.36 1.20
CA LEU A 92 23.76 -30.39 2.22
C LEU A 92 23.62 -31.79 1.62
N THR A 93 22.91 -31.90 0.49
CA THR A 93 22.78 -33.19 -0.22
C THR A 93 24.13 -33.65 -0.78
N ALA A 94 24.90 -32.75 -1.38
CA ALA A 94 26.23 -33.06 -1.91
C ALA A 94 27.21 -33.49 -0.80
N GLU A 95 27.19 -32.82 0.35
CA GLU A 95 27.99 -33.19 1.53
C GLU A 95 27.59 -34.57 2.07
N SER A 96 26.30 -34.93 2.06
CA SER A 96 25.84 -36.25 2.52
C SER A 96 26.24 -37.43 1.64
N LEU A 97 26.66 -37.16 0.40
CA LEU A 97 27.09 -38.16 -0.59
C LEU A 97 28.62 -38.33 -0.64
N SER A 98 29.37 -37.51 0.10
CA SER A 98 30.83 -37.60 0.27
C SER A 98 31.21 -38.43 1.49
#